data_AF-A0A2V4NTA8-F1
#
_entry.id   AF-A0A2V4NTA8-F1
#
_cell.length_a   1.000
_cell.length_b   1.000
_cell.length_c   1.000
_cell.angle_alpha   90.00
_cell.angle_beta   90.00
_cell.angle_gamma   90.00
#
_symmetry.space_group_name_H-M   'P 1'
#
loop_
_entity.id
_entity.type
_entity.pdbx_description
1 polymer ?
#
loop_
_entity_poly.entity_id
_entity_poly.type
_entity_poly.pdbx_seq_one_letter_code
_entity_poly.pdbx_strand_id
1 'polypeptide(L)'
;MRYRDVPGLSGAANAAVRVVERERLAPGLVAVALSVWSVRVHGTSRRWRHSEAEFTCPCCGEGWARDKLQEALFGLPPRAAGELRVRVERLDAVLLRRTHHEPSADQGLAWWHRRC
;
A
#
# COMPACT_ATOMS: atom_id res chain seq x y z
N MET A 1 -14.58 -11.80 -8.09
CA MET A 1 -13.56 -10.76 -7.78
C MET A 1 -12.52 -10.79 -8.91
N ARG A 2 -12.28 -9.69 -9.63
CA ARG A 2 -11.35 -9.66 -10.77
C ARG A 2 -9.93 -9.36 -10.29
N TYR A 3 -8.95 -10.12 -10.77
CA TYR A 3 -7.53 -9.76 -10.62
C TYR A 3 -7.29 -8.42 -11.28
N ARG A 4 -6.69 -7.50 -10.53
CA ARG A 4 -6.33 -6.17 -11.02
C ARG A 4 -4.82 -6.05 -11.00
N ASP A 5 -4.24 -5.78 -12.16
CA ASP A 5 -2.81 -5.56 -12.25
C ASP A 5 -2.42 -4.27 -11.54
N VAL A 6 -1.26 -4.32 -10.90
CA VAL A 6 -0.60 -3.17 -10.29
C VAL A 6 0.03 -2.35 -11.42
N PRO A 7 -0.41 -1.09 -11.63
CA PRO A 7 0.12 -0.27 -12.71
C PRO A 7 1.63 -0.03 -12.60
N GLY A 8 2.35 -0.17 -13.70
CA GLY A 8 3.80 0.07 -13.77
C GLY A 8 4.67 -1.00 -13.10
N LEU A 9 4.12 -2.19 -12.81
CA LEU A 9 4.91 -3.41 -12.64
C LEU A 9 4.99 -4.16 -13.97
N SER A 10 6.07 -4.92 -14.17
CA SER A 10 6.20 -5.83 -15.30
C SER A 10 5.13 -6.94 -15.28
N GLY A 11 4.90 -7.59 -16.41
CA GLY A 11 3.97 -8.73 -16.49
C GLY A 11 4.38 -9.88 -15.56
N ALA A 12 5.68 -10.15 -15.46
CA ALA A 12 6.22 -11.17 -14.55
C ALA A 12 6.01 -10.79 -13.07
N ALA A 13 6.21 -9.52 -12.72
CA ALA A 13 5.93 -9.03 -11.37
C ALA A 13 4.44 -9.10 -11.04
N ASN A 14 3.55 -8.73 -11.97
CA ASN A 14 2.10 -8.88 -11.78
C ASN A 14 1.68 -10.36 -11.65
N ALA A 15 2.31 -11.28 -12.38
CA ALA A 15 2.08 -12.70 -12.20
C ALA A 15 2.46 -13.17 -10.79
N ALA A 16 3.63 -12.74 -10.28
CA ALA A 16 4.06 -13.05 -8.91
C ALA A 16 3.11 -12.45 -7.86
N VAL A 17 2.62 -11.22 -8.07
CA VAL A 17 1.60 -10.60 -7.21
C VAL A 17 0.34 -11.45 -7.16
N ARG A 18 -0.16 -11.94 -8.31
CA ARG A 18 -1.36 -12.79 -8.34
C ARG A 18 -1.18 -14.11 -7.57
N VAL A 19 0.04 -14.69 -7.57
CA VAL A 19 0.34 -15.87 -6.75
C VAL A 19 0.24 -15.53 -5.26
N VAL A 20 0.92 -14.47 -4.81
CA VAL A 20 0.85 -14.02 -3.41
C VAL A 20 -0.59 -13.68 -3.00
N GLU A 21 -1.33 -12.98 -3.87
CA GLU A 21 -2.73 -12.63 -3.63
C GLU A 21 -3.63 -13.85 -3.48
N ARG A 22 -3.37 -14.91 -4.25
CA ARG A 22 -4.13 -16.16 -4.17
C ARG A 22 -3.80 -16.95 -2.91
N GLU A 23 -2.54 -16.95 -2.49
CA GLU A 23 -2.06 -17.81 -1.40
C GLU A 23 -2.24 -17.19 -0.01
N ARG A 24 -2.14 -15.86 0.11
CA ARG A 24 -2.00 -15.17 1.41
C ARG A 24 -2.91 -13.96 1.59
N LEU A 25 -3.41 -13.38 0.51
CA LEU A 25 -4.21 -12.15 0.55
C LEU A 25 -5.56 -12.37 -0.15
N ALA A 26 -6.08 -11.32 -0.80
CA ALA A 26 -7.27 -11.38 -1.64
C ALA A 26 -6.94 -10.89 -3.06
N PRO A 27 -7.65 -11.38 -4.10
CA PRO A 27 -7.43 -10.94 -5.48
C PRO A 27 -7.56 -9.42 -5.66
N GLY A 28 -6.55 -8.80 -6.26
CA GLY A 28 -6.47 -7.36 -6.50
C GLY A 28 -6.16 -6.50 -5.28
N LEU A 29 -5.91 -7.10 -4.11
CA LEU A 29 -5.66 -6.39 -2.86
C LEU A 29 -4.40 -5.52 -2.95
N VAL A 30 -3.34 -5.96 -3.63
CA VAL A 30 -2.10 -5.17 -3.74
C VAL A 30 -2.32 -3.91 -4.56
N ALA A 31 -3.09 -4.02 -5.65
CA ALA A 31 -3.45 -2.87 -6.48
C ALA A 31 -4.35 -1.88 -5.73
N VAL A 32 -5.30 -2.38 -4.93
CA VAL A 32 -6.16 -1.54 -4.08
C VAL A 32 -5.34 -0.85 -3.00
N ALA A 33 -4.49 -1.58 -2.27
CA ALA A 33 -3.64 -1.04 -1.23
C ALA A 33 -2.71 0.06 -1.77
N LEU A 34 -2.11 -0.13 -2.96
CA LEU A 34 -1.30 0.91 -3.59
C LEU A 34 -2.11 2.16 -3.95
N SER A 35 -3.34 1.99 -4.44
CA SER A 35 -4.23 3.12 -4.75
C SER A 35 -4.62 3.89 -3.50
N VAL A 36 -5.07 3.18 -2.45
CA VAL A 36 -5.44 3.78 -1.16
C VAL A 36 -4.26 4.51 -0.54
N TRP A 37 -3.07 3.89 -0.54
CA TRP A 37 -1.85 4.52 -0.05
C TRP A 37 -1.50 5.78 -0.84
N SER A 38 -1.57 5.72 -2.17
CA SER A 38 -1.35 6.89 -3.01
C SER A 38 -2.27 8.05 -2.66
N VAL A 39 -3.56 7.80 -2.44
CA VAL A 39 -4.49 8.89 -2.10
C VAL A 39 -4.21 9.44 -0.70
N ARG A 40 -3.90 8.57 0.28
CA ARG A 40 -3.56 8.99 1.66
C ARG A 40 -2.35 9.91 1.70
N VAL A 41 -1.25 9.55 1.03
CA VAL A 41 -0.01 10.36 1.06
C VAL A 41 -0.13 11.63 0.23
N HIS A 42 -0.90 11.58 -0.87
CA HIS A 42 -1.12 12.74 -1.72
C HIS A 42 -2.23 13.68 -1.22
N GLY A 43 -3.02 13.28 -0.22
CA GLY A 43 -4.06 14.12 0.39
C GLY A 43 -5.07 14.65 -0.65
N THR A 44 -5.37 13.86 -1.68
CA THR A 44 -6.05 14.39 -2.86
C THR A 44 -7.51 14.74 -2.56
N SER A 45 -7.97 15.89 -3.06
CA SER A 45 -9.38 16.28 -3.16
C SER A 45 -10.19 15.46 -4.18
N ARG A 46 -9.59 14.42 -4.80
CA ARG A 46 -10.28 13.53 -5.74
C ARG A 46 -11.29 12.66 -4.99
N ARG A 47 -12.49 12.52 -5.56
CA ARG A 47 -13.46 11.50 -5.11
C ARG A 47 -12.89 10.10 -5.27
N TRP A 48 -12.97 9.34 -4.18
CA TRP A 48 -12.68 7.92 -4.13
C TRP A 48 -13.53 7.14 -5.12
N ARG A 49 -12.95 6.09 -5.72
CA ARG A 49 -13.76 5.07 -6.39
C ARG A 49 -14.49 4.26 -5.31
N HIS A 50 -15.67 3.72 -5.63
CA HIS A 50 -16.44 2.91 -4.66
C HIS A 50 -15.62 1.75 -4.07
N SER A 51 -14.75 1.12 -4.85
CA SER A 51 -13.86 0.05 -4.38
C SER A 51 -12.73 0.50 -3.46
N GLU A 52 -12.44 1.81 -3.41
CA GLU A 52 -11.40 2.40 -2.56
C GLU A 52 -12.01 2.91 -1.25
N ALA A 53 -13.27 3.39 -1.30
CA ALA A 53 -13.99 3.99 -0.17
C ALA A 53 -14.19 3.03 1.02
N GLU A 54 -14.38 1.74 0.76
CA GLU A 54 -14.56 0.71 1.80
C GLU A 54 -13.31 0.52 2.67
N PHE A 55 -12.13 0.86 2.14
CA PHE A 55 -10.83 0.70 2.83
C PHE A 55 -10.31 2.01 3.43
N THR A 56 -11.11 3.07 3.38
CA THR A 56 -10.76 4.40 3.87
C THR A 56 -11.57 4.81 5.10
N CYS A 57 -12.06 3.85 5.89
CA CYS A 57 -12.66 4.19 7.18
C CYS A 57 -11.62 4.92 8.04
N PRO A 58 -11.95 6.11 8.60
CA PRO A 58 -11.13 6.77 9.61
C PRO A 58 -10.80 5.84 10.80
N CYS A 59 -11.66 4.84 11.03
CA CYS A 59 -11.56 3.85 12.09
C CYS A 59 -10.64 2.65 11.79
N CYS A 60 -10.31 2.35 10.53
CA CYS A 60 -9.64 1.10 10.13
C CYS A 60 -8.13 1.26 9.86
N GLY A 61 -7.52 2.34 10.33
CA GLY A 61 -6.06 2.50 10.35
C GLY A 61 -5.52 3.09 9.05
N GLU A 62 -5.07 4.34 9.14
CA GLU A 62 -4.48 5.07 8.01
C GLU A 62 -3.25 4.37 7.40
N GLY A 63 -2.62 3.45 8.14
CA GLY A 63 -1.54 2.61 7.66
C GLY A 63 -1.92 1.20 7.19
N TRP A 64 -3.20 0.78 7.21
CA TRP A 64 -3.61 -0.56 6.75
C TRP A 64 -3.13 -0.85 5.33
N ALA A 65 -3.27 0.13 4.43
CA ALA A 65 -2.80 0.01 3.06
C ALA A 65 -1.29 -0.24 3.00
N ARG A 66 -0.52 0.44 3.85
CA ARG A 66 0.93 0.29 3.92
C ARG A 66 1.35 -1.03 4.58
N ASP A 67 0.58 -1.52 5.56
CA ASP A 67 0.77 -2.83 6.17
C ASP A 67 0.55 -3.95 5.15
N LYS A 68 -0.50 -3.85 4.33
CA LYS A 68 -0.77 -4.82 3.25
C LYS A 68 0.26 -4.80 2.14
N LEU A 69 0.79 -3.63 1.80
CA LEU A 69 1.93 -3.51 0.90
C LEU A 69 3.19 -4.16 1.51
N GLN A 70 3.40 -4.01 2.82
CA GLN A 70 4.51 -4.64 3.52
C GLN A 70 4.39 -6.17 3.52
N GLU A 71 3.19 -6.69 3.79
CA GLU A 71 2.89 -8.13 3.74
C GLU A 71 3.14 -8.71 2.34
N ALA A 72 2.69 -8.01 1.29
CA ALA A 72 2.97 -8.40 -0.09
C ALA A 72 4.47 -8.40 -0.40
N LEU A 73 5.21 -7.38 0.04
CA LEU A 73 6.66 -7.30 -0.17
C LEU A 73 7.43 -8.47 0.46
N PHE A 74 6.98 -8.97 1.62
CA PHE A 74 7.57 -10.15 2.26
C PHE A 74 7.22 -11.47 1.56
N GLY A 75 6.08 -11.54 0.87
CA GLY A 75 5.66 -12.73 0.13
C GLY A 75 6.24 -12.83 -1.29
N LEU A 76 6.72 -11.72 -1.87
CA LEU A 76 7.16 -11.67 -3.26
C LEU A 76 8.59 -12.18 -3.47
N PRO A 77 8.88 -12.82 -4.62
CA PRO A 77 10.26 -13.08 -5.05
C PRO A 77 11.07 -11.77 -5.14
N PRO A 78 12.39 -11.80 -4.88
CA PRO A 78 13.21 -10.58 -4.74
C PRO A 78 13.07 -9.57 -5.88
N ARG A 79 13.00 -10.04 -7.13
CA ARG A 79 12.85 -9.18 -8.31
C ARG A 79 11.50 -8.47 -8.36
N ALA A 80 10.41 -9.19 -8.14
CA ALA A 80 9.07 -8.61 -8.11
C ALA A 80 8.88 -7.69 -6.88
N ALA A 81 9.43 -8.09 -5.74
CA ALA A 81 9.48 -7.26 -4.54
C ALA A 81 10.24 -5.95 -4.79
N GLY A 82 11.35 -5.99 -5.55
CA GLY A 82 12.10 -4.79 -5.95
C GLY A 82 11.26 -3.80 -6.76
N GLU A 83 10.53 -4.29 -7.78
CA GLU A 83 9.66 -3.42 -8.58
C GLU A 83 8.55 -2.79 -7.73
N LEU A 84 7.87 -3.58 -6.87
CA LEU A 84 6.84 -3.06 -5.97
C LEU A 84 7.43 -2.07 -4.96
N ARG A 85 8.59 -2.37 -4.38
CA ARG A 85 9.26 -1.55 -3.38
C ARG A 85 9.55 -0.15 -3.90
N VAL A 86 10.04 -0.01 -5.14
CA VAL A 86 10.27 1.30 -5.77
C VAL A 86 8.99 2.14 -5.82
N ARG A 87 7.82 1.53 -6.03
CA ARG A 87 6.54 2.25 -6.05
C ARG A 87 6.13 2.70 -4.65
N VAL A 88 6.28 1.81 -3.67
CA VAL A 88 5.95 2.09 -2.27
C VAL A 88 6.86 3.18 -1.70
N GLU A 89 8.17 3.10 -1.93
CA GLU A 89 9.15 4.08 -1.45
C GLU A 89 8.90 5.49 -1.99
N ARG A 90 8.46 5.62 -3.25
CA ARG A 90 8.10 6.92 -3.82
C ARG A 90 6.93 7.56 -3.08
N LEU A 91 5.94 6.77 -2.67
CA LEU A 91 4.78 7.23 -1.89
C LEU A 91 5.18 7.51 -0.43
N ASP A 92 6.00 6.64 0.15
CA ASP A 92 6.55 6.81 1.50
C ASP A 92 7.33 8.13 1.60
N ALA A 93 8.11 8.48 0.58
CA ALA A 93 8.82 9.75 0.51
C ALA A 93 7.88 10.97 0.43
N VAL A 94 6.69 10.82 -0.18
CA VAL A 94 5.67 11.89 -0.19
C VAL A 94 5.10 12.09 1.20
N LEU A 95 4.79 10.99 1.91
CA LEU A 95 4.32 11.06 3.29
C LEU A 95 5.36 11.76 4.17
N LEU A 96 6.61 11.29 4.14
CA LEU A 96 7.71 11.85 4.94
C LEU A 96 7.94 13.35 4.72
N ARG A 97 7.71 13.85 3.49
CA ARG A 97 7.83 15.29 3.19
C ARG A 97 6.66 16.12 3.73
N ARG A 98 5.52 15.51 4.03
CA ARG A 98 4.26 16.19 4.36
C ARG A 98 3.84 16.03 5.81
N THR A 99 4.34 15.00 6.48
CA THR A 99 4.00 14.67 7.86
C THR A 99 5.23 14.78 8.75
N HIS A 100 5.01 15.14 10.01
CA HIS A 100 6.07 15.12 11.02
C HIS A 100 6.13 13.75 11.71
N HIS A 101 7.24 13.48 12.41
CA HIS A 101 7.27 12.34 13.32
C HIS A 101 6.50 12.69 14.57
N GLU A 102 5.54 11.86 14.96
CA GLU A 102 4.82 11.99 16.23
C GLU A 102 5.62 11.34 17.36
N PRO A 103 6.27 12.11 18.27
CA PRO A 103 7.14 11.55 19.30
C PRO A 103 6.38 10.81 20.39
N SER A 104 5.10 11.15 20.57
CA SER A 104 4.22 10.53 21.57
C SER A 104 3.59 9.20 21.10
N ALA A 105 3.77 8.85 19.83
CA ALA A 105 3.25 7.60 19.28
C ALA A 105 4.00 6.38 19.83
N ASP A 106 3.27 5.29 20.09
CA ASP A 106 3.82 4.03 20.57
C ASP A 106 4.98 3.55 19.68
N GLN A 107 6.14 3.29 20.29
CA GLN A 107 7.35 2.87 19.61
C GLN A 107 7.25 1.47 18.97
N GLY A 108 6.29 0.65 19.42
CA GLY A 108 5.99 -0.65 18.83
C GLY A 108 5.32 -0.57 17.45
N LEU A 109 4.78 0.61 17.08
CA LEU A 109 4.13 0.81 15.80
C LEU A 109 5.12 1.01 14.66
N ALA A 110 4.77 0.52 13.47
CA ALA A 110 5.54 0.81 12.26
C ALA A 110 5.61 2.32 12.01
N TRP A 111 6.72 2.79 11.44
CA TRP A 111 7.01 4.23 11.34
C TRP A 111 5.96 5.04 10.58
N TRP A 112 5.21 4.43 9.65
CA TRP A 112 4.14 5.09 8.90
C TRP A 112 2.86 5.32 9.71
N HIS A 113 2.68 4.60 10.83
CA HIS A 113 1.61 4.85 11.80
C HIS A 113 1.98 5.93 12.82
N ARG A 114 3.23 6.42 12.80
CA ARG A 114 3.78 7.42 13.74
C ARG A 114 3.97 8.78 13.07
N ARG A 115 3.04 9.14 12.18
CA ARG A 115 3.09 10.32 11.33
C ARG A 115 1.79 11.12 11.44
N CYS A 116 1.92 12.43 11.66
CA CYS A 116 0.84 13.40 11.70
C CYS A 116 1.03 14.49 10.63
#